data_AF-A0A7X9LE84-F1
#
_entry.id   AF-A0A7X9LE84-F1
#
_cell.length_a   1.000
_cell.length_b   1.000
_cell.length_c   1.000
_cell.angle_alpha   90.00
_cell.angle_beta   90.00
_cell.angle_gamma   90.00
#
_symmetry.space_group_name_H-M   'P 1'
#
loop_
_entity.id
_entity.type
_entity.pdbx_description
1 polymer ?
#
loop_
_entity_poly.entity_id
_entity_poly.type
_entity_poly.pdbx_seq_one_letter_code
_entity_poly.pdbx_strand_id
1 'polypeptide(L)' 'MENRRLSLLYNLQNLYNSSDLGSVDYQLSRYLIDNYQEIDSLNTFDVAEESSVSRIIVRRFYQHLVYNN' A
#
# COMPACT_ATOMS: atom_id res chain seq x y z
N MET A 1 9.14 -15.36 -8.15
CA MET A 1 9.26 -14.03 -7.48
C MET A 1 8.59 -12.93 -8.28
N GLU A 2 8.79 -12.86 -9.60
CA GLU A 2 8.21 -11.85 -10.50
C GLU A 2 6.67 -11.77 -10.46
N ASN A 3 5.98 -12.92 -10.42
CA ASN A 3 4.52 -12.97 -10.28
C ASN A 3 3.99 -12.30 -9.00
N ARG A 4 4.71 -12.39 -7.87
CA ARG A 4 4.24 -11.80 -6.60
C ARG A 4 4.33 -10.27 -6.63
N ARG A 5 5.38 -9.73 -7.25
CA ARG A 5 5.53 -8.28 -7.45
C ARG A 5 4.41 -7.77 -8.37
N LEU A 6 4.22 -8.40 -9.53
CA LEU A 6 3.15 -8.01 -10.46
C LEU A 6 1.76 -8.07 -9.80
N SER A 7 1.44 -9.12 -9.04
CA SER A 7 0.18 -9.20 -8.28
C SER A 7 0.03 -8.08 -7.25
N LEU A 8 1.11 -7.73 -6.54
CA LEU A 8 1.09 -6.63 -5.58
C LEU A 8 0.82 -5.28 -6.27
N LEU A 9 1.52 -5.00 -7.38
CA LEU A 9 1.31 -3.77 -8.13
C LEU A 9 -0.12 -3.69 -8.66
N TYR A 10 -0.65 -4.79 -9.19
CA TYR A 10 -2.04 -4.88 -9.65
C TYR A 10 -3.03 -4.58 -8.52
N ASN A 11 -2.85 -5.19 -7.35
CA ASN A 11 -3.73 -4.98 -6.19
C ASN A 11 -3.66 -3.53 -5.68
N LEU A 12 -2.46 -2.95 -5.60
CA LEU A 12 -2.27 -1.55 -5.23
C LEU A 12 -2.96 -0.60 -6.22
N GLN A 13 -2.82 -0.87 -7.52
CA GLN A 13 -3.39 -0.04 -8.57
C GLN A 13 -4.92 -0.12 -8.61
N ASN A 14 -5.47 -1.31 -8.38
CA ASN A 14 -6.92 -1.48 -8.21
C ASN A 14 -7.43 -0.69 -7.00
N LEU A 15 -6.78 -0.84 -5.84
CA LEU A 15 -7.19 -0.13 -4.63
C LEU A 15 -7.08 1.38 -4.80
N TYR A 16 -6.00 1.86 -5.42
CA TYR A 16 -5.83 3.28 -5.75
C TYR A 16 -6.96 3.82 -6.62
N ASN A 17 -7.36 3.06 -7.65
CA ASN A 17 -8.40 3.48 -8.60
C ASN A 17 -9.83 3.36 -8.05
N SER A 18 -10.07 2.45 -7.10
CA SER A 18 -11.39 2.21 -6.52
C SER A 18 -11.65 2.97 -5.21
N SER A 19 -10.61 3.53 -4.59
CA SER A 19 -10.73 4.26 -3.32
C SER A 19 -11.16 5.71 -3.53
N ASP A 20 -11.91 6.24 -2.56
CA ASP A 20 -12.28 7.65 -2.57
C ASP A 20 -11.03 8.55 -2.47
N LEU A 21 -11.01 9.64 -3.24
CA LEU A 21 -9.91 10.60 -3.21
C LEU A 21 -9.71 11.15 -1.79
N GLY A 22 -8.46 11.08 -1.31
CA GLY A 22 -8.09 11.52 0.04
C GLY A 22 -8.42 10.53 1.16
N SER A 23 -9.03 9.38 0.84
CA SER A 23 -9.13 8.28 1.81
C SER A 23 -7.76 7.71 2.17
N VAL A 24 -7.70 7.03 3.31
CA VAL A 24 -6.50 6.32 3.76
C VAL A 24 -6.02 5.30 2.73
N ASP A 25 -6.94 4.53 2.15
CA ASP A 25 -6.61 3.50 1.16
C ASP A 25 -6.05 4.11 -0.13
N TYR A 26 -6.61 5.25 -0.57
CA TYR A 26 -6.07 6.03 -1.67
C TYR A 26 -4.64 6.52 -1.38
N GLN A 27 -4.42 7.11 -0.21
CA GLN A 27 -3.12 7.68 0.19
C GLN A 27 -2.04 6.60 0.31
N LEU A 28 -2.34 5.50 1.00
CA LEU A 28 -1.40 4.40 1.19
C LEU A 28 -1.10 3.67 -0.12
N SER A 29 -2.10 3.45 -0.97
CA SER A 29 -1.87 2.83 -2.28
C SER A 29 -0.97 3.70 -3.15
N ARG A 30 -1.23 5.01 -3.17
CA ARG A 30 -0.40 5.97 -3.91
C ARG A 30 1.04 5.95 -3.43
N TYR A 31 1.25 6.07 -2.12
CA TYR A 31 2.60 6.09 -1.53
C TYR A 31 3.40 4.84 -1.89
N LEU A 32 2.77 3.65 -1.82
CA LEU A 32 3.44 2.40 -2.13
C LEU A 32 3.69 2.20 -3.63
N ILE A 33 2.84 2.75 -4.50
CA ILE A 33 3.07 2.78 -5.95
C ILE A 33 4.24 3.71 -6.28
N ASP A 34 4.27 4.90 -5.69
CA ASP A 34 5.33 5.89 -5.91
C ASP A 34 6.70 5.37 -5.44
N ASN A 35 6.72 4.55 -4.39
CA ASN A 35 7.93 3.93 -3.82
C ASN A 35 8.08 2.44 -4.20
N TYR A 36 7.42 1.98 -5.26
CA TYR A 36 7.27 0.55 -5.54
C TYR A 36 8.60 -0.18 -5.81
N GLN A 37 9.61 0.53 -6.34
CA GLN A 37 10.93 -0.05 -6.60
C GLN A 37 11.59 -0.54 -5.29
N GLU A 38 11.42 0.23 -4.22
CA GLU A 38 12.03 0.03 -2.90
C GLU A 38 11.04 -0.59 -1.89
N ILE A 39 9.92 -1.14 -2.36
CA ILE A 39 8.82 -1.61 -1.50
C ILE A 39 9.25 -2.68 -0.47
N ASP A 40 10.26 -3.49 -0.81
CA ASP A 40 10.79 -4.53 0.07
C ASP A 40 11.64 -3.97 1.23
N SER A 41 12.13 -2.72 1.11
CA SER A 41 12.86 -2.00 2.16
C SER A 41 11.99 -1.04 2.98
N LEU A 42 10.75 -0.77 2.54
CA LEU A 42 9.84 0.09 3.29
C LEU A 42 9.42 -0.58 4.59
N ASN A 43 9.54 0.14 5.70
CA ASN A 43 9.07 -0.32 6.99
C ASN A 43 7.75 0.37 7.39
N THR A 44 6.96 -0.27 8.26
CA THR A 44 5.63 0.23 8.66
C THR A 44 5.66 1.58 9.38
N PHE A 45 6.78 1.93 10.04
CA PHE A 45 6.89 3.19 10.77
C PHE A 45 7.03 4.36 9.80
N ASP A 46 7.97 4.26 8.86
CA ASP A 46 8.21 5.30 7.86
C ASP A 46 6.96 5.53 7.00
N VAL A 47 6.30 4.44 6.56
CA VAL A 47 5.06 4.53 5.78
C VAL A 47 3.96 5.24 6.57
N ALA A 48 3.87 5.00 7.89
CA ALA A 48 2.88 5.65 8.74
C ALA A 48 3.18 7.15 8.92
N GLU A 49 4.44 7.52 9.11
CA GLU A 49 4.89 8.90 9.24
C GLU A 49 4.66 9.69 7.94
N GLU A 50 5.17 9.18 6.82
CA GLU A 50 5.07 9.83 5.50
C GLU A 50 3.63 9.92 4.99
N SER A 51 2.79 8.93 5.30
CA SER A 51 1.37 8.95 4.95
C SER A 51 0.49 9.63 6.01
N SER A 52 1.05 10.17 7.10
CA SER A 52 0.33 10.82 8.20
C SER A 52 -0.81 9.96 8.79
N VAL A 53 -0.61 8.65 8.88
CA VAL A 53 -1.57 7.70 9.45
C VAL A 53 -0.98 6.92 10.63
N SER A 54 -1.82 6.26 11.42
CA SER A 54 -1.30 5.40 12.49
C SER A 54 -0.70 4.11 11.95
N ARG A 55 0.33 3.58 12.64
CA ARG A 55 0.92 2.26 12.33
C ARG A 55 -0.11 1.11 12.31
N ILE A 56 -1.18 1.22 13.11
CA ILE A 56 -2.26 0.21 13.14
C ILE A 56 -3.02 0.22 11.81
N ILE A 57 -3.28 1.41 11.26
CA ILE A 57 -3.93 1.57 9.96
C ILE A 57 -3.08 0.93 8.86
N VAL A 58 -1.78 1.23 8.81
CA VAL A 58 -0.85 0.63 7.82
C VAL A 58 -0.83 -0.90 7.92
N ARG A 59 -0.82 -1.45 9.14
CA ARG A 59 -0.87 -2.91 9.34
C ARG A 59 -2.16 -3.53 8.83
N ARG A 60 -3.31 -2.91 9.10
CA ARG A 60 -4.61 -3.38 8.60
C ARG A 60 -4.68 -3.31 7.07
N PHE A 61 -4.15 -2.24 6.50
CA PHE A 61 -4.04 -2.06 5.06
C PHE A 61 -3.19 -3.18 4.41
N TYR A 62 -2.02 -3.50 4.97
CA TYR A 62 -1.20 -4.63 4.49
C TYR A 62 -1.91 -5.97 4.60
N GLN A 63 -2.65 -6.20 5.68
CA GLN A 63 -3.47 -7.40 5.80
C GLN A 63 -4.51 -7.47 4.68
N HIS A 64 -5.21 -6.38 4.40
CA HIS A 64 -6.20 -6.30 3.34
C HIS A 64 -5.60 -6.62 1.95
N LEU A 65 -4.40 -6.10 1.65
CA LEU A 65 -3.67 -6.41 0.41
C LEU A 65 -3.30 -7.89 0.24
N VAL A 66 -3.01 -8.59 1.34
CA VAL A 66 -2.65 -10.01 1.32
C VAL A 66 -3.88 -10.91 1.22
N TYR A 67 -5.00 -10.54 1.87
CA TYR A 67 -6.23 -11.34 1.87
C TYR A 67 -7.08 -11.19 0.59
N ASN A 68 -6.88 -10.12 -0.20
CA ASN A 68 -7.51 -9.97 -1.52
C ASN A 68 -6.75 -10.69 -2.66
N ASN A 69 -5.82 -11.59 -2.34
CA ASN A 69 -5.05 -12.41 -3.29
C ASN A 69 -5.47 -13.87 -3.24
#